data_AF-A0A967NR79-F1
#
_entry.id   AF-A0A967NR79-F1
#
_cell.length_a   1.000
_cell.length_b   1.000
_cell.length_c   1.000
_cell.angle_alpha   90.00
_cell.angle_beta   90.00
_cell.angle_gamma   90.00
#
_symmetry.space_group_name_H-M   'P 1'
#
loop_
_entity.id
_entity.type
_entity.pdbx_description
1 polymer ?
#
loop_
_entity_poly.entity_id
_entity_poly.type
_entity_poly.pdbx_seq_one_letter_code
_entity_poly.pdbx_strand_id
1 'polypeptide(L)'
;IDWKTYLESYSLGGSTADSYEDDEDRPSYENLLTRKPSLSDHLMWQLSLSRLEDQERAIAGEIIGNVDDDGYLHVSVDELVDQIGCDPEQIEKVLDVVQNFDPPGVASRNLQECLLKQVEQLGMTDELVGIILREHINELETRRYQVIARNLQVPMDDVLGAAKFISGLDPRPGSQYSQEDVHY
;
A
#
# COMPACT_ATOMS: atom_id res chain seq x y z
N ILE A 1 -45.76 4.19 -19.29
CA ILE A 1 -45.79 5.09 -18.11
C ILE A 1 -45.39 6.45 -18.64
N ASP A 2 -46.36 7.33 -18.83
CA ASP A 2 -46.18 8.62 -19.50
C ASP A 2 -45.79 9.67 -18.46
N TRP A 3 -44.49 9.95 -18.40
CA TRP A 3 -43.86 10.79 -17.39
C TRP A 3 -44.13 12.28 -17.60
N LYS A 4 -44.67 12.69 -18.75
CA LYS A 4 -45.06 14.08 -19.01
C LYS A 4 -46.31 14.49 -18.23
N THR A 5 -47.28 13.58 -18.12
CA THR A 5 -48.54 13.84 -17.37
C THR A 5 -48.30 13.99 -15.87
N TYR A 6 -47.25 13.35 -15.34
CA TYR A 6 -46.88 13.43 -13.92
C TYR A 6 -46.20 14.76 -13.57
N LEU A 7 -45.52 15.38 -14.55
CA LEU A 7 -44.80 16.64 -14.39
C LEU A 7 -45.75 17.85 -14.54
N GLU A 8 -46.75 17.75 -15.41
CA GLU A 8 -47.75 18.82 -15.59
C GLU A 8 -48.70 18.96 -14.40
N SER A 9 -49.00 17.88 -13.65
CA SER A 9 -49.88 17.95 -12.47
C SER A 9 -49.27 18.70 -11.29
N TYR A 10 -47.93 18.82 -11.25
CA TYR A 10 -47.21 19.54 -10.20
C TYR A 10 -47.09 21.05 -10.47
N SER A 11 -47.33 21.49 -11.72
CA SER A 11 -47.13 22.89 -12.12
C SER A 11 -48.35 23.79 -11.95
N LEU A 12 -49.48 23.29 -11.42
CA LEU A 12 -50.71 24.08 -11.25
C LEU A 12 -51.14 24.15 -9.78
N GLY A 13 -50.35 24.82 -8.94
CA GLY A 13 -50.64 24.92 -7.52
C GLY A 13 -49.80 25.94 -6.75
N GLY A 14 -49.98 27.22 -7.06
CA GLY A 14 -49.93 28.35 -6.12
C GLY A 14 -48.73 28.51 -5.16
N SER A 15 -47.86 29.45 -5.50
CA SER A 15 -47.11 30.39 -4.66
C SER A 15 -47.13 30.15 -3.13
N THR A 16 -46.03 29.64 -2.61
CA THR A 16 -45.48 30.08 -1.33
C THR A 16 -44.08 30.62 -1.60
N ALA A 17 -43.87 31.87 -1.23
CA ALA A 17 -42.56 32.48 -1.21
C ALA A 17 -41.75 31.80 -0.10
N ASP A 18 -40.89 30.88 -0.48
CA ASP A 18 -39.72 30.52 0.31
C ASP A 18 -38.51 30.87 -0.55
N SER A 19 -37.71 31.79 -0.03
CA SER A 19 -36.41 32.11 -0.58
C SER A 19 -35.54 30.86 -0.46
N TYR A 20 -35.45 30.09 -1.53
CA TYR A 20 -34.31 29.20 -1.70
C TYR A 20 -33.13 30.11 -1.98
N GLU A 21 -32.40 30.47 -0.92
CA GLU A 21 -30.98 30.79 -1.04
C GLU A 21 -30.36 29.66 -1.86
N ASP A 22 -29.70 30.06 -2.93
CA ASP A 22 -28.92 29.21 -3.81
C ASP A 22 -27.88 28.50 -2.93
N ASP A 23 -28.18 27.26 -2.54
CA ASP A 23 -27.29 26.38 -1.80
C ASP A 23 -26.24 25.85 -2.79
N GLU A 24 -25.48 26.78 -3.37
CA GLU A 24 -24.37 26.60 -4.31
C GLU A 24 -23.17 25.88 -3.63
N ASP A 25 -23.27 25.62 -2.32
CA ASP A 25 -22.28 24.97 -1.46
C ASP A 25 -22.60 23.49 -1.15
N ARG A 26 -23.55 22.85 -1.85
CA ARG A 26 -23.68 21.38 -1.77
C ARG A 26 -22.60 20.74 -2.65
N PRO A 27 -21.69 19.92 -2.08
CA PRO A 27 -20.77 19.14 -2.89
C PRO A 27 -21.58 18.34 -3.92
N SER A 28 -21.24 18.50 -5.21
CA SER A 28 -21.87 17.75 -6.30
C SER A 28 -21.95 16.27 -5.92
N TYR A 29 -23.12 15.64 -6.11
CA TYR A 29 -23.29 14.20 -5.88
C TYR A 29 -22.25 13.36 -6.67
N GLU A 30 -21.69 13.90 -7.75
CA GLU A 30 -20.59 13.29 -8.51
C GLU A 30 -19.24 13.31 -7.76
N ASN A 31 -18.98 14.33 -6.94
CA ASN A 31 -17.77 14.41 -6.10
C ASN A 31 -17.80 13.39 -4.96
N LEU A 32 -18.98 12.97 -4.51
CA LEU A 32 -19.12 11.95 -3.45
C LEU A 32 -18.85 10.53 -3.97
N LEU A 33 -18.98 10.31 -5.29
CA LEU A 33 -18.88 8.99 -5.92
C LEU A 33 -17.47 8.62 -6.44
N THR A 34 -16.49 9.53 -6.35
CA THR A 34 -15.20 9.40 -7.07
C THR A 34 -13.97 9.46 -6.16
N ARG A 35 -14.09 9.14 -4.87
CA ARG A 35 -12.89 8.95 -4.03
C ARG A 35 -12.26 7.60 -4.36
N LYS A 36 -11.01 7.62 -4.82
CA LYS A 36 -10.21 6.40 -4.98
C LYS A 36 -10.01 5.76 -3.60
N PRO A 37 -10.07 4.42 -3.50
CA PRO A 37 -9.79 3.74 -2.23
C PRO A 37 -8.38 4.06 -1.75
N SER A 38 -8.21 4.21 -0.43
CA SER A 38 -6.89 4.36 0.20
C SER A 38 -6.09 3.06 0.16
N LEU A 39 -4.80 3.11 0.52
CA LEU A 39 -3.98 1.90 0.67
C LEU A 39 -4.61 0.95 1.69
N SER A 40 -5.02 1.48 2.84
CA SER A 40 -5.67 0.68 3.89
C SER A 40 -6.95 0.02 3.40
N ASP A 41 -7.80 0.73 2.64
CA ASP A 41 -9.00 0.15 2.03
C ASP A 41 -8.67 -1.01 1.08
N HIS A 42 -7.58 -0.85 0.31
CA HIS A 42 -7.12 -1.87 -0.62
C HIS A 42 -6.61 -3.13 0.09
N LEU A 43 -5.78 -2.96 1.12
CA LEU A 43 -5.26 -4.06 1.93
C LEU A 43 -6.37 -4.76 2.71
N MET A 44 -7.33 -4.02 3.25
CA MET A 44 -8.51 -4.57 3.94
C MET A 44 -9.40 -5.37 2.99
N TRP A 45 -9.53 -4.92 1.74
CA TRP A 45 -10.21 -5.69 0.69
C TRP A 45 -9.46 -7.00 0.40
N GLN A 46 -8.14 -7.00 0.28
CA GLN A 46 -7.35 -8.23 0.10
C GLN A 46 -7.45 -9.17 1.29
N LEU A 47 -7.42 -8.63 2.51
CA LEU A 47 -7.66 -9.38 3.74
C LEU A 47 -9.02 -10.08 3.69
N SER A 48 -10.06 -9.42 3.17
CA SER A 48 -11.40 -10.02 3.02
C SER A 48 -11.45 -11.19 2.03
N LEU A 49 -10.52 -11.25 1.08
CA LEU A 49 -10.38 -12.33 0.10
C LEU A 49 -9.46 -13.47 0.57
N SER A 50 -8.63 -13.20 1.59
CA SER A 50 -7.70 -14.18 2.17
C SER A 50 -8.44 -15.27 2.97
N ARG A 51 -7.80 -16.43 3.13
CA ARG A 51 -8.32 -17.57 3.91
C ARG A 51 -7.71 -17.62 5.30
N LEU A 52 -7.70 -16.49 6.00
CA LEU A 52 -7.21 -16.39 7.37
C LEU A 52 -8.31 -16.72 8.38
N GLU A 53 -7.94 -17.33 9.50
CA GLU A 53 -8.84 -17.58 10.63
C GLU A 53 -9.20 -16.27 11.35
N ASP A 54 -10.26 -16.25 12.16
CA ASP A 54 -10.76 -15.03 12.80
C ASP A 54 -9.69 -14.30 13.63
N GLN A 55 -8.83 -15.06 14.34
CA GLN A 55 -7.73 -14.50 15.11
C GLN A 55 -6.63 -13.91 14.21
N GLU A 56 -6.28 -14.59 13.12
CA GLU A 56 -5.29 -14.10 12.15
C GLU A 56 -5.81 -12.86 11.42
N ARG A 57 -7.11 -12.79 11.12
CA ARG A 57 -7.74 -11.60 10.52
C ARG A 57 -7.72 -10.40 11.45
N ALA A 58 -7.88 -10.61 12.76
CA ALA A 58 -7.75 -9.53 13.74
C ALA A 58 -6.31 -8.99 13.76
N ILE A 59 -5.31 -9.88 13.78
CA ILE A 59 -3.90 -9.50 13.72
C ILE A 59 -3.58 -8.75 12.42
N ALA A 60 -4.03 -9.27 11.28
CA ALA A 60 -3.81 -8.63 9.97
C ALA A 60 -4.45 -7.25 9.90
N GLY A 61 -5.66 -7.09 10.47
CA GLY A 61 -6.33 -5.79 10.55
C GLY A 61 -5.52 -4.76 11.33
N GLU A 62 -4.93 -5.15 12.46
CA GLU A 62 -4.06 -4.25 13.23
C GLU A 62 -2.75 -3.93 12.51
N ILE A 63 -2.14 -4.92 11.83
CA ILE A 63 -0.96 -4.67 11.00
C ILE A 63 -1.29 -3.63 9.92
N ILE A 64 -2.37 -3.86 9.15
CA ILE A 64 -2.82 -2.96 8.08
C ILE A 64 -3.15 -1.56 8.61
N GLY A 65 -3.73 -1.47 9.81
CA GLY A 65 -4.03 -0.20 10.46
C GLY A 65 -2.79 0.61 10.88
N ASN A 66 -1.63 -0.04 11.00
CA ASN A 66 -0.34 0.58 11.35
C ASN A 66 0.59 0.76 10.13
N VAL A 67 0.10 0.53 8.91
CA VAL A 67 0.81 0.83 7.66
C VAL A 67 0.59 2.31 7.30
N ASP A 68 1.67 3.02 6.98
CA ASP A 68 1.59 4.42 6.51
C ASP A 68 1.23 4.56 5.03
N ASP A 69 1.13 5.80 4.56
CA ASP A 69 0.82 6.13 3.17
C ASP A 69 1.93 5.70 2.18
N ASP A 70 3.17 5.56 2.64
CA ASP A 70 4.29 5.07 1.83
C ASP A 70 4.32 3.53 1.74
N GLY A 71 3.55 2.84 2.58
CA GLY A 71 3.42 1.38 2.63
C GLY A 71 4.30 0.68 3.68
N TYR A 72 4.86 1.42 4.64
CA TYR A 72 5.72 0.91 5.71
C TYR A 72 4.96 0.68 7.02
N LEU A 73 5.32 -0.39 7.72
CA LEU A 73 4.81 -0.70 9.06
C LEU A 73 5.62 0.03 10.13
N HIS A 74 4.96 0.88 10.93
CA HIS A 74 5.63 1.67 11.98
C HIS A 74 5.60 1.05 13.38
N VAL A 75 4.83 -0.02 13.56
CA VAL A 75 4.71 -0.73 14.83
C VAL A 75 5.61 -1.96 14.85
N SER A 76 6.25 -2.21 15.98
CA SER A 76 7.05 -3.42 16.20
C SER A 76 6.17 -4.62 16.54
N VAL A 77 6.71 -5.82 16.33
CA VAL A 77 6.00 -7.07 16.70
C VAL A 77 5.74 -7.13 18.21
N ASP A 78 6.67 -6.66 19.04
CA ASP A 78 6.50 -6.61 20.50
C ASP A 78 5.32 -5.69 20.90
N GLU A 79 5.18 -4.53 20.24
CA GLU A 79 4.04 -3.63 20.48
C GLU A 79 2.71 -4.27 20.05
N LEU A 80 2.69 -5.02 18.94
CA LEU A 80 1.51 -5.77 18.51
C LEU A 80 1.16 -6.91 19.48
N VAL A 81 2.17 -7.59 20.05
CA VAL A 81 1.98 -8.60 21.10
C VAL A 81 1.29 -7.96 22.31
N ASP A 82 1.77 -6.80 22.77
CA ASP A 82 1.21 -6.11 23.93
C ASP A 82 -0.24 -5.61 23.70
N GLN A 83 -0.58 -5.23 22.48
CA GLN A 83 -1.91 -4.75 22.11
C GLN A 83 -2.93 -5.89 21.96
N ILE A 84 -2.54 -6.98 21.30
CA ILE A 84 -3.46 -8.06 20.88
C ILE A 84 -3.44 -9.24 21.87
N GLY A 85 -2.34 -9.42 22.61
CA GLY A 85 -2.16 -10.54 23.53
C GLY A 85 -1.93 -11.88 22.83
N CYS A 86 -1.34 -11.87 21.63
CA CYS A 86 -1.04 -13.06 20.83
C CYS A 86 0.44 -13.45 20.89
N ASP A 87 0.75 -14.68 20.45
CA ASP A 87 2.13 -15.16 20.35
C ASP A 87 2.90 -14.37 19.26
N PRO A 88 4.13 -13.89 19.52
CA PRO A 88 4.95 -13.21 18.51
C PRO A 88 5.14 -14.05 17.24
N GLU A 89 5.25 -15.38 17.33
CA GLU A 89 5.37 -16.24 16.15
C GLU A 89 4.10 -16.21 15.28
N GLN A 90 2.94 -16.02 15.88
CA GLN A 90 1.68 -15.91 15.14
C GLN A 90 1.60 -14.56 14.43
N ILE A 91 2.06 -13.48 15.08
CA ILE A 91 2.09 -12.14 14.47
C ILE A 91 3.06 -12.12 13.28
N GLU A 92 4.26 -12.69 13.41
CA GLU A 92 5.23 -12.77 12.31
C GLU A 92 4.66 -13.57 11.11
N LYS A 93 3.92 -14.66 11.35
CA LYS A 93 3.27 -15.43 10.27
C LYS A 93 2.22 -14.60 9.54
N VAL A 94 1.37 -13.89 10.29
CA VAL A 94 0.33 -13.05 9.69
C VAL A 94 0.95 -11.85 8.98
N LEU A 95 2.01 -11.27 9.53
CA LEU A 95 2.77 -10.20 8.89
C LEU A 95 3.33 -10.65 7.54
N ASP A 96 3.93 -11.83 7.45
CA ASP A 96 4.41 -12.37 6.18
C ASP A 96 3.28 -12.54 5.16
N VAL A 97 2.08 -12.95 5.60
CA VAL A 97 0.90 -13.01 4.71
C VAL A 97 0.51 -11.62 4.20
N VAL A 98 0.45 -10.61 5.08
CA VAL A 98 0.12 -9.23 4.69
C VAL A 98 1.19 -8.64 3.77
N GLN A 99 2.47 -8.95 3.99
CA GLN A 99 3.57 -8.51 3.13
C GLN A 99 3.55 -9.13 1.73
N ASN A 100 2.82 -10.23 1.54
CA ASN A 100 2.59 -10.86 0.24
C ASN A 100 1.38 -10.29 -0.51
N PHE A 101 0.71 -9.27 0.04
CA PHE A 101 -0.36 -8.56 -0.64
C PHE A 101 0.19 -7.64 -1.76
N ASP A 102 -0.72 -7.11 -2.58
CA ASP A 102 -0.40 -6.10 -3.60
C ASP A 102 -0.72 -4.71 -3.01
N PRO A 103 0.16 -3.70 -3.14
CA PRO A 103 1.43 -3.69 -3.88
C PRO A 103 2.56 -4.44 -3.16
N PRO A 104 3.50 -5.05 -3.91
CA PRO A 104 4.61 -5.80 -3.32
C PRO A 104 5.54 -4.90 -2.50
N GLY A 105 5.96 -5.42 -1.34
CA GLY A 105 6.76 -4.67 -0.38
C GLY A 105 5.94 -3.84 0.60
N VAL A 106 4.60 -3.88 0.54
CA VAL A 106 3.74 -3.29 1.56
C VAL A 106 3.93 -3.95 2.92
N ALA A 107 3.67 -3.20 4.00
CA ALA A 107 3.86 -3.63 5.39
C ALA A 107 5.31 -4.06 5.71
N SER A 108 6.28 -3.56 4.94
CA SER A 108 7.71 -3.74 5.25
C SER A 108 8.12 -2.84 6.39
N ARG A 109 9.06 -3.28 7.23
CA ARG A 109 9.58 -2.48 8.36
C ARG A 109 10.69 -1.52 7.94
N ASN A 110 11.31 -1.78 6.79
CA ASN A 110 12.39 -0.96 6.24
C ASN A 110 12.54 -1.16 4.73
N LEU A 111 13.35 -0.29 4.10
CA LEU A 111 13.59 -0.30 2.66
C LEU A 111 14.18 -1.64 2.17
N GLN A 112 15.08 -2.24 2.94
CA GLN A 112 15.70 -3.51 2.55
C GLN A 112 14.66 -4.62 2.44
N GLU A 113 13.77 -4.74 3.42
CA GLU A 113 12.66 -5.70 3.43
C GLU A 113 11.68 -5.44 2.27
N CYS A 114 11.34 -4.17 2.02
CA CYS A 114 10.49 -3.76 0.91
C CYS A 114 11.03 -4.21 -0.44
N LEU A 115 12.30 -3.90 -0.72
CA LEU A 115 12.95 -4.27 -1.98
C LEU A 115 13.14 -5.78 -2.10
N LEU A 116 13.41 -6.48 -1.00
CA LEU A 116 13.53 -7.94 -1.00
C LEU A 116 12.21 -8.61 -1.36
N LYS A 117 11.08 -8.15 -0.80
CA LYS A 117 9.74 -8.69 -1.13
C LYS A 117 9.39 -8.49 -2.60
N GLN A 118 9.76 -7.35 -3.19
CA GLN A 118 9.58 -7.11 -4.63
C GLN A 118 10.42 -8.06 -5.48
N VAL A 119 11.68 -8.27 -5.11
CA VAL A 119 12.58 -9.20 -5.80
C VAL A 119 12.12 -10.66 -5.65
N GLU A 120 11.56 -11.01 -4.49
CA GLU A 120 10.97 -12.32 -4.23
C GLU A 120 9.77 -12.60 -5.12
N GLN A 121 8.87 -11.63 -5.29
CA GLN A 121 7.73 -11.76 -6.20
C GLN A 121 8.17 -11.93 -7.67
N LEU A 122 9.30 -11.34 -8.06
CA LEU A 122 9.91 -11.51 -9.38
C LEU A 122 10.67 -12.84 -9.55
N GLY A 123 10.79 -13.65 -8.49
CA GLY A 123 11.53 -14.92 -8.51
C GLY A 123 13.05 -14.76 -8.56
N MET A 124 13.57 -13.60 -8.17
CA MET A 124 14.99 -13.22 -8.28
C MET A 124 15.72 -13.24 -6.93
N THR A 125 15.14 -13.86 -5.89
CA THR A 125 15.70 -13.91 -4.52
C THR A 125 17.12 -14.45 -4.46
N ASP A 126 17.41 -15.48 -5.26
CA ASP A 126 18.71 -16.16 -5.31
C ASP A 126 19.65 -15.60 -6.38
N GLU A 127 19.20 -14.58 -7.12
CA GLU A 127 20.04 -13.88 -8.08
C GLU A 127 20.94 -12.85 -7.38
N LEU A 128 21.89 -12.30 -8.15
CA LEU A 128 22.82 -11.28 -7.67
C LEU A 128 22.10 -10.09 -7.00
N VAL A 129 20.94 -9.69 -7.52
CA VAL A 129 20.09 -8.63 -6.95
C VAL A 129 19.66 -8.96 -5.53
N GLY A 130 19.08 -10.15 -5.31
CA GLY A 130 18.62 -10.58 -3.99
C GLY A 130 19.76 -10.78 -3.00
N ILE A 131 20.92 -11.25 -3.45
CA ILE A 131 22.13 -11.37 -2.62
C ILE A 131 22.64 -9.98 -2.20
N ILE A 132 22.74 -9.04 -3.14
CA ILE A 132 23.17 -7.66 -2.85
C ILE A 132 22.25 -6.99 -1.84
N LEU A 133 20.93 -7.14 -2.01
CA LEU A 133 19.97 -6.58 -1.07
C LEU A 133 20.10 -7.20 0.33
N ARG A 134 20.33 -8.51 0.46
CA ARG A 134 20.47 -9.18 1.77
C ARG A 134 21.77 -8.85 2.49
N GLU A 135 22.89 -8.85 1.78
CA GLU A 135 24.22 -8.88 2.41
C GLU A 135 25.02 -7.60 2.21
N HIS A 136 24.65 -6.75 1.24
CA HIS A 136 25.46 -5.62 0.78
C HIS A 136 24.66 -4.32 0.61
N ILE A 137 23.54 -4.14 1.33
CA ILE A 137 22.71 -2.95 1.23
C ILE A 137 23.48 -1.67 1.59
N ASN A 138 24.33 -1.71 2.62
CA ASN A 138 25.14 -0.57 3.05
C ASN A 138 26.16 -0.15 1.97
N GLU A 139 26.79 -1.12 1.31
CA GLU A 139 27.71 -0.87 0.20
C GLU A 139 26.97 -0.34 -1.02
N LEU A 140 25.74 -0.81 -1.27
CA LEU A 140 24.89 -0.34 -2.36
C LEU A 140 24.51 1.14 -2.14
N GLU A 141 24.02 1.50 -0.94
CA GLU A 141 23.64 2.87 -0.57
C GLU A 141 24.82 3.84 -0.68
N THR A 142 26.00 3.41 -0.22
CA THR A 142 27.23 4.21 -0.26
C THR A 142 27.95 4.13 -1.60
N ARG A 143 27.36 3.47 -2.60
CA ARG A 143 27.90 3.28 -3.97
C ARG A 143 29.29 2.63 -4.00
N ARG A 144 29.63 1.82 -3.00
CA ARG A 144 30.88 1.06 -2.88
C ARG A 144 30.83 -0.22 -3.71
N TYR A 145 30.45 -0.15 -4.99
CA TYR A 145 30.25 -1.31 -5.85
C TYR A 145 31.52 -2.17 -6.03
N GLN A 146 32.71 -1.58 -5.93
CA GLN A 146 33.97 -2.32 -5.97
C GLN A 146 34.12 -3.30 -4.79
N VAL A 147 33.55 -2.96 -3.62
CA VAL A 147 33.56 -3.83 -2.44
C VAL A 147 32.63 -5.01 -2.67
N ILE A 148 31.43 -4.76 -3.20
CA ILE A 148 30.45 -5.78 -3.57
C ILE A 148 31.05 -6.77 -4.59
N ALA A 149 31.61 -6.25 -5.69
CA ALA A 149 32.22 -7.06 -6.74
C ALA A 149 33.34 -7.96 -6.19
N ARG A 150 34.17 -7.42 -5.29
CA ARG A 150 35.26 -8.18 -4.64
C ARG A 150 34.73 -9.26 -3.70
N ASN A 151 33.74 -8.93 -2.87
CA ASN A 151 33.18 -9.85 -1.87
C ASN A 151 32.43 -11.01 -2.53
N LEU A 152 31.61 -10.71 -3.54
CA LEU A 152 30.83 -11.69 -4.28
C LEU A 152 31.60 -12.37 -5.42
N GLN A 153 32.83 -11.92 -5.70
CA GLN A 153 33.68 -12.42 -6.79
C GLN A 153 33.01 -12.36 -8.17
N VAL A 154 32.20 -11.31 -8.40
CA VAL A 154 31.50 -11.08 -9.68
C VAL A 154 32.10 -9.89 -10.44
N PRO A 155 31.95 -9.84 -11.77
CA PRO A 155 32.32 -8.68 -12.57
C PRO A 155 31.67 -7.38 -12.08
N MET A 156 32.40 -6.28 -12.19
CA MET A 156 31.89 -4.95 -11.84
C MET A 156 30.66 -4.57 -12.66
N ASP A 157 30.61 -4.97 -13.94
CA ASP A 157 29.49 -4.70 -14.82
C ASP A 157 28.19 -5.37 -14.34
N ASP A 158 28.29 -6.58 -13.78
CA ASP A 158 27.13 -7.30 -13.23
C ASP A 158 26.60 -6.60 -11.97
N VAL A 159 27.50 -6.10 -11.10
CA VAL A 159 27.11 -5.29 -9.93
C VAL A 159 26.44 -3.99 -10.35
N LEU A 160 26.96 -3.31 -11.37
CA LEU A 160 26.34 -2.09 -11.90
C LEU A 160 24.97 -2.38 -12.52
N GLY A 161 24.83 -3.50 -13.22
CA GLY A 161 23.55 -3.98 -13.75
C GLY A 161 22.54 -4.23 -12.63
N ALA A 162 22.93 -4.97 -11.59
CA ALA A 162 22.08 -5.24 -10.44
C ALA A 162 21.72 -3.95 -9.68
N ALA A 163 22.66 -3.04 -9.46
CA ALA A 163 22.39 -1.76 -8.81
C ALA A 163 21.41 -0.89 -9.61
N LYS A 164 21.53 -0.88 -10.95
CA LYS A 164 20.60 -0.18 -11.84
C LYS A 164 19.20 -0.79 -11.76
N PHE A 165 19.11 -2.12 -11.72
CA PHE A 165 17.84 -2.82 -11.54
C PHE A 165 17.18 -2.47 -10.20
N ILE A 166 17.92 -2.56 -9.09
CA ILE A 166 17.43 -2.21 -7.75
C ILE A 166 16.95 -0.75 -7.70
N SER A 167 17.66 0.17 -8.35
CA SER A 167 17.26 1.58 -8.42
C SER A 167 15.98 1.83 -9.22
N GLY A 168 15.51 0.84 -9.98
CA GLY A 168 14.25 0.89 -10.72
C GLY A 168 13.07 0.24 -10.00
N LEU A 169 13.30 -0.40 -8.85
CA LEU A 169 12.24 -0.91 -7.97
C LEU A 169 11.54 0.24 -7.26
N ASP A 170 10.37 -0.03 -6.68
CA ASP A 170 9.56 1.01 -6.03
C ASP A 170 9.85 1.07 -4.53
N PRO A 171 10.54 2.10 -4.01
CA PRO A 171 10.80 2.20 -2.58
C PRO A 171 9.56 2.62 -1.76
N ARG A 172 8.43 3.01 -2.39
CA ARG A 172 7.23 3.49 -1.68
C ARG A 172 5.98 2.89 -2.31
N PRO A 173 5.72 1.59 -2.07
CA PRO A 173 4.64 0.86 -2.71
C PRO A 173 3.26 1.48 -2.43
N GLY A 174 3.07 2.16 -1.29
CA GLY A 174 1.82 2.85 -0.94
C GLY A 174 1.51 4.10 -1.78
N SER A 175 2.51 4.69 -2.43
CA SER A 175 2.40 5.99 -3.13
C SER A 175 1.36 6.00 -4.26
N GLN A 176 1.04 4.84 -4.84
CA GLN A 176 -0.01 4.73 -5.87
C GLN A 176 -1.44 4.95 -5.33
N TYR A 177 -1.62 4.89 -4.00
CA TYR A 177 -2.90 5.13 -3.32
C TYR A 177 -2.95 6.44 -2.53
N SER A 178 -1.83 7.15 -2.39
CA SER A 178 -1.82 8.47 -1.76
C SER A 178 -2.68 9.43 -2.57
N GLN A 179 -3.68 10.02 -1.91
CA GLN A 179 -4.53 11.08 -2.47
C GLN A 179 -3.81 12.42 -2.39
N GLU A 180 -2.60 12.53 -2.95
CA GLU A 180 -2.08 13.85 -3.28
C GLU A 180 -2.85 14.33 -4.53
N ASP A 181 -3.87 15.17 -4.30
CA ASP A 181 -4.40 16.06 -5.31
C ASP A 181 -3.23 16.85 -5.89
N VAL A 182 -2.70 16.41 -7.03
CA VAL A 182 -1.77 17.18 -7.84
C VAL A 182 -2.56 18.34 -8.43
N HIS A 183 -2.80 19.37 -7.61
CA HIS A 183 -3.26 20.67 -8.07
C HIS A 183 -2.10 21.31 -8.85
N TYR A 184 -2.21 21.32 -10.17
CA TYR A 184 -1.36 22.10 -11.08
C TYR A 184 -2.01 23.45 -11.39
#